data_AF-A0A1L9PXG6-F1
#
_entry.id   AF-A0A1L9PXG6-F1
#
_cell.length_a   1.000
_cell.length_b   1.000
_cell.length_c   1.000
_cell.angle_alpha   90.00
_cell.angle_beta   90.00
_cell.angle_gamma   90.00
#
_symmetry.space_group_name_H-M   'P 1'
#
loop_
_entity.id
_entity.type
_entity.pdbx_description
1 polymer ?
#
loop_
_entity_poly.entity_id
_entity_poly.type
_entity_poly.pdbx_seq_one_letter_code
_entity_poly.pdbx_strand_id
1 'polypeptide(L)'
;RARIRWSSEMRIFLCCMIKYFEEDHSAFQDIFNSQFESELEEYGFTNGEIARWTRLESRWVSMRKDGDPIWGDVHTSSFDPEPWLPVVEMIEETAASLNISITRKHEDTVDCSQFTYQDSPAPLQGLLTTSIQQPDACDSSDPESSLCTAGGKVCFWCQAESPDKVSVVFKSNTLKVLSGPPLLYRWWNARSQGVNAESKFVAGLFSDIFQEYFAPESINEDKFRYFFENHVSIQHTPSPFISTFKSALAPIHRALREEEGASISIIDSKRLNTRAYSALDHMQKWKYKVENSNYNGAGEYLVWGQIDDDAIICTFKITTLRQISQENPSINQFLQLGRVAGSRRNRRGLHQALAKDAVYLDKKAGITVGKLLSLLAVPHEYIGTVSEGMAYSWRVKTRRIPWRDFFEGVELGY
;
A
#
# COMPACT_ATOMS: atom_id res chain seq x y z
N ARG A 1 -18.76 25.78 -14.70
CA ARG A 1 -19.63 24.58 -14.77
C ARG A 1 -19.04 23.55 -13.81
N ALA A 2 -19.79 23.15 -12.76
CA ALA A 2 -19.31 22.22 -11.75
C ALA A 2 -18.84 20.90 -12.38
N ARG A 3 -17.73 20.35 -11.89
CA ARG A 3 -17.10 19.12 -12.42
C ARG A 3 -16.80 18.19 -11.25
N ILE A 4 -17.43 17.02 -11.29
CA ILE A 4 -17.21 15.96 -10.29
C ILE A 4 -15.75 15.49 -10.38
N ARG A 5 -15.06 15.48 -9.24
CA ARG A 5 -13.77 14.80 -9.09
C ARG A 5 -14.05 13.39 -8.57
N TRP A 6 -13.98 12.41 -9.47
CA TRP A 6 -14.33 11.03 -9.18
C TRP A 6 -13.33 10.37 -8.25
N SER A 7 -13.72 10.11 -7.00
CA SER A 7 -12.96 9.28 -6.07
C SER A 7 -13.04 7.79 -6.47
N SER A 8 -12.24 6.94 -5.82
CA SER A 8 -12.38 5.48 -6.00
C SER A 8 -13.70 4.99 -5.42
N GLU A 9 -14.14 5.53 -4.29
CA GLU A 9 -15.41 5.19 -3.63
C GLU A 9 -16.62 5.51 -4.51
N MET A 10 -16.70 6.72 -5.08
CA MET A 10 -17.76 7.09 -6.03
C MET A 10 -17.82 6.16 -7.25
N ARG A 11 -16.65 5.70 -7.72
CA ARG A 11 -16.55 4.80 -8.87
C ARG A 11 -17.00 3.39 -8.51
N ILE A 12 -16.57 2.85 -7.36
CA ILE A 12 -17.00 1.54 -6.86
C ILE A 12 -18.52 1.56 -6.62
N PHE A 13 -19.03 2.60 -5.96
CA PHE A 13 -20.45 2.77 -5.68
C PHE A 13 -21.28 2.78 -6.97
N LEU A 14 -20.88 3.58 -7.97
CA LEU A 14 -21.54 3.63 -9.27
C LEU A 14 -21.52 2.27 -9.99
N CYS A 15 -20.38 1.58 -9.99
CA CYS A 15 -20.27 0.25 -10.60
C CYS A 15 -21.14 -0.80 -9.89
N CYS A 16 -21.17 -0.80 -8.55
CA CYS A 16 -21.99 -1.72 -7.76
C CYS A 16 -23.48 -1.46 -7.98
N MET A 17 -23.89 -0.19 -8.03
CA MET A 17 -25.27 0.20 -8.30
C MET A 17 -25.75 -0.33 -9.65
N ILE A 18 -24.93 -0.18 -10.71
CA ILE A 18 -25.25 -0.68 -12.06
C ILE A 18 -25.21 -2.21 -12.14
N LYS A 19 -24.26 -2.86 -11.45
CA LYS A 19 -24.11 -4.32 -11.49
C LYS A 19 -25.24 -5.03 -10.75
N TYR A 20 -25.54 -4.63 -9.52
CA TYR A 20 -26.36 -5.43 -8.59
C TYR A 20 -27.83 -5.01 -8.49
N PHE A 21 -28.26 -3.88 -9.05
CA PHE A 21 -29.64 -3.40 -8.94
C PHE A 21 -30.28 -3.17 -10.30
N GLU A 22 -31.59 -3.37 -10.37
CA GLU A 22 -32.41 -3.09 -11.55
C GLU A 22 -32.27 -1.62 -11.97
N GLU A 23 -32.18 -1.38 -13.27
CA GLU A 23 -31.86 -0.06 -13.80
C GLU A 23 -33.03 0.91 -13.62
N ASP A 24 -32.88 1.84 -12.68
CA ASP A 24 -33.75 3.01 -12.50
C ASP A 24 -32.88 4.27 -12.43
N HIS A 25 -32.84 5.00 -13.55
CA HIS A 25 -31.99 6.19 -13.69
C HIS A 25 -32.31 7.29 -12.68
N SER A 26 -33.59 7.42 -12.29
CA SER A 26 -34.00 8.43 -11.32
C SER A 26 -33.55 8.03 -9.93
N ALA A 27 -33.84 6.78 -9.54
CA ALA A 27 -33.42 6.24 -8.25
C ALA A 27 -31.90 6.28 -8.09
N PHE A 28 -31.15 5.84 -9.09
CA PHE A 28 -29.69 5.82 -9.06
C PHE A 28 -29.08 7.21 -8.94
N GLN A 29 -29.69 8.19 -9.62
CA GLN A 29 -29.29 9.57 -9.50
C GLN A 29 -29.50 10.08 -8.08
N ASP A 30 -30.70 9.89 -7.52
CA ASP A 30 -31.06 10.43 -6.21
C ASP A 30 -30.24 9.77 -5.09
N ILE A 31 -30.04 8.45 -5.17
CA ILE A 31 -29.18 7.68 -4.25
C ILE A 31 -27.73 8.18 -4.30
N PHE A 32 -27.15 8.32 -5.51
CA PHE A 32 -25.77 8.78 -5.65
C PHE A 32 -25.58 10.21 -5.12
N ASN A 33 -26.53 11.11 -5.40
CA ASN A 33 -26.45 12.51 -4.95
C ASN A 33 -26.59 12.62 -3.43
N SER A 34 -27.45 11.81 -2.81
CA SER A 34 -27.59 11.75 -1.36
C SER A 34 -26.33 11.22 -0.69
N GLN A 35 -25.79 10.10 -1.19
CA GLN A 35 -24.61 9.46 -0.59
C GLN A 35 -23.35 10.37 -0.62
N PHE A 36 -23.20 11.17 -1.68
CA PHE A 36 -22.03 12.01 -1.88
C PHE A 36 -22.35 13.52 -1.87
N GLU A 37 -23.41 13.91 -1.15
CA GLU A 37 -23.89 15.30 -1.12
C GLU A 37 -22.76 16.26 -0.70
N SER A 38 -22.05 15.93 0.39
CA SER A 38 -20.96 16.75 0.91
C SER A 38 -19.81 16.92 -0.10
N GLU A 39 -19.39 15.85 -0.77
CA GLU A 39 -18.34 15.92 -1.78
C GLU A 39 -18.78 16.68 -3.03
N LEU A 40 -20.05 16.54 -3.43
CA LEU A 40 -20.61 17.27 -4.57
C LEU A 40 -20.67 18.78 -4.28
N GLU A 41 -21.07 19.18 -3.07
CA GLU A 41 -21.03 20.57 -2.63
C GLU A 41 -19.61 21.14 -2.70
N GLU A 42 -18.60 20.40 -2.22
CA GLU A 42 -17.19 20.78 -2.33
C GLU A 42 -16.73 20.94 -3.79
N TYR A 43 -17.33 20.21 -4.73
CA TYR A 43 -17.05 20.30 -6.17
C TYR A 43 -17.87 21.39 -6.88
N GLY A 44 -18.61 22.20 -6.12
CA GLY A 44 -19.36 23.35 -6.58
C GLY A 44 -20.77 23.02 -7.07
N PHE A 45 -21.33 21.87 -6.68
CA PHE A 45 -22.75 21.57 -6.85
C PHE A 45 -23.51 22.16 -5.65
N THR A 46 -23.76 23.47 -5.71
CA THR A 46 -24.48 24.20 -4.65
C THR A 46 -25.88 24.60 -5.13
N ASN A 47 -26.80 24.87 -4.20
CA ASN A 47 -28.16 25.37 -4.49
C ASN A 47 -29.05 24.39 -5.28
N GLY A 48 -29.03 23.09 -4.91
CA GLY A 48 -29.88 22.08 -5.55
C GLY A 48 -29.40 21.64 -6.93
N GLU A 49 -28.17 21.98 -7.32
CA GLU A 49 -27.53 21.36 -8.48
C GLU A 49 -27.20 19.89 -8.17
N ILE A 50 -27.62 18.99 -9.05
CA ILE A 50 -27.38 17.54 -8.91
C ILE A 50 -26.48 16.99 -10.01
N ALA A 51 -25.74 15.94 -9.67
CA ALA A 51 -25.04 15.08 -10.61
C ALA A 51 -26.06 14.28 -11.43
N ARG A 52 -26.42 14.77 -12.61
CA ARG A 52 -27.37 14.10 -13.52
C ARG A 52 -26.91 12.70 -13.94
N TRP A 53 -27.85 11.77 -14.10
CA TRP A 53 -27.58 10.40 -14.57
C TRP A 53 -26.68 10.34 -15.81
N THR A 54 -26.93 11.18 -16.82
CA THR A 54 -26.11 11.23 -18.05
C THR A 54 -24.62 11.49 -17.78
N ARG A 55 -24.26 12.18 -16.69
CA ARG A 55 -22.86 12.37 -16.27
C ARG A 55 -22.30 11.13 -15.57
N LEU A 56 -23.11 10.45 -14.77
CA LEU A 56 -22.73 9.20 -14.10
C LEU A 56 -22.51 8.10 -15.14
N GLU A 57 -23.47 7.91 -16.04
CA GLU A 57 -23.40 6.98 -17.16
C GLU A 57 -22.19 7.27 -18.05
N SER A 58 -21.97 8.53 -18.45
CA SER A 58 -20.78 8.91 -19.23
C SER A 58 -19.48 8.54 -18.53
N ARG A 59 -19.43 8.65 -17.19
CA ARG A 59 -18.25 8.24 -16.43
C ARG A 59 -18.09 6.73 -16.46
N TRP A 60 -19.16 5.98 -16.22
CA TRP A 60 -19.14 4.53 -16.24
C TRP A 60 -18.72 3.99 -17.62
N VAL A 61 -19.26 4.53 -18.72
CA VAL A 61 -18.87 4.19 -20.09
C VAL A 61 -17.41 4.54 -20.37
N SER A 62 -16.94 5.72 -19.92
CA SER A 62 -15.51 6.10 -20.03
C SER A 62 -14.63 5.11 -19.27
N MET A 63 -15.01 4.73 -18.05
CA MET A 63 -14.27 3.74 -17.26
C MET A 63 -14.16 2.38 -17.98
N ARG A 64 -15.26 1.89 -18.57
CA ARG A 64 -15.25 0.68 -19.41
C ARG A 64 -14.30 0.83 -20.61
N LYS A 65 -14.44 1.92 -21.36
CA LYS A 65 -13.66 2.18 -22.59
C LYS A 65 -12.17 2.34 -22.30
N ASP A 66 -11.85 3.02 -21.21
CA ASP A 66 -10.49 3.34 -20.81
C ASP A 66 -9.82 2.19 -20.06
N GLY A 67 -10.53 1.08 -19.79
CA GLY A 67 -9.96 -0.07 -19.08
C GLY A 67 -9.71 0.19 -17.59
N ASP A 68 -10.54 1.02 -16.95
CA ASP A 68 -10.39 1.41 -15.54
C ASP A 68 -10.40 0.17 -14.63
N PRO A 69 -9.40 -0.01 -13.75
CA PRO A 69 -9.31 -1.17 -12.87
C PRO A 69 -10.53 -1.37 -11.99
N ILE A 70 -11.14 -0.30 -11.48
CA ILE A 70 -12.33 -0.41 -10.62
C ILE A 70 -13.51 -0.96 -11.42
N TRP A 71 -13.66 -0.51 -12.67
CA TRP A 71 -14.68 -1.05 -13.55
C TRP A 71 -14.44 -2.54 -13.79
N GLY A 72 -13.20 -2.90 -14.08
CA GLY A 72 -12.79 -4.29 -14.28
C GLY A 72 -13.05 -5.16 -13.06
N ASP A 73 -12.57 -4.75 -11.89
CA ASP A 73 -12.70 -5.51 -10.64
C ASP A 73 -14.16 -5.76 -10.29
N VAL A 74 -15.03 -4.75 -10.43
CA VAL A 74 -16.45 -4.90 -10.11
C VAL A 74 -17.21 -5.67 -11.20
N HIS A 75 -17.06 -5.32 -12.48
CA HIS A 75 -17.89 -5.92 -13.54
C HIS A 75 -17.37 -7.25 -14.07
N THR A 76 -16.07 -7.55 -13.96
CA THR A 76 -15.50 -8.83 -14.40
C THR A 76 -15.42 -9.88 -13.28
N SER A 77 -15.65 -9.50 -12.01
CA SER A 77 -15.81 -10.47 -10.92
C SER A 77 -17.07 -11.32 -11.10
N SER A 78 -17.17 -12.41 -10.34
CA SER A 78 -18.44 -13.15 -10.20
C SER A 78 -19.59 -12.21 -9.82
N PHE A 79 -20.81 -12.63 -10.14
CA PHE A 79 -22.04 -11.93 -9.72
C PHE A 79 -22.35 -12.12 -8.23
N ASP A 80 -21.43 -12.70 -7.47
CA ASP A 80 -21.53 -12.79 -6.02
C ASP A 80 -21.37 -11.39 -5.40
N PRO A 81 -22.32 -10.90 -4.59
CA PRO A 81 -22.19 -9.61 -3.93
C PRO A 81 -21.20 -9.64 -2.76
N GLU A 82 -20.77 -10.80 -2.25
CA GLU A 82 -19.96 -10.91 -1.02
C GLU A 82 -18.73 -9.97 -0.99
N PRO A 83 -17.91 -9.84 -2.06
CA PRO A 83 -16.74 -8.94 -2.05
C PRO A 83 -17.11 -7.45 -2.02
N TRP A 84 -18.34 -7.11 -2.40
CA TRP A 84 -18.85 -5.75 -2.53
C TRP A 84 -19.98 -5.45 -1.55
N LEU A 85 -20.26 -6.39 -0.64
CA LEU A 85 -21.40 -6.34 0.28
C LEU A 85 -21.46 -5.04 1.09
N PRO A 86 -20.34 -4.50 1.63
CA PRO A 86 -20.38 -3.22 2.34
C PRO A 86 -20.89 -2.05 1.49
N VAL A 87 -20.64 -2.08 0.18
CA VAL A 87 -21.10 -1.03 -0.76
C VAL A 87 -22.54 -1.29 -1.20
N VAL A 88 -22.91 -2.55 -1.42
CA VAL A 88 -24.28 -2.95 -1.75
C VAL A 88 -25.24 -2.61 -0.60
N GLU A 89 -24.87 -2.90 0.64
CA GLU A 89 -25.63 -2.54 1.84
C GLU A 89 -25.74 -1.02 1.98
N MET A 90 -24.65 -0.27 1.73
CA MET A 90 -24.68 1.20 1.74
C MET A 90 -25.65 1.79 0.70
N ILE A 91 -25.73 1.20 -0.49
CA ILE A 91 -26.71 1.60 -1.53
C ILE A 91 -28.15 1.37 -1.02
N GLU A 92 -28.41 0.22 -0.40
CA GLU A 92 -29.73 -0.11 0.15
C GLU A 92 -30.13 0.77 1.33
N GLU A 93 -29.20 1.03 2.25
CA GLU A 93 -29.40 1.95 3.38
C GLU A 93 -29.71 3.36 2.87
N THR A 94 -28.97 3.83 1.85
CA THR A 94 -29.21 5.13 1.24
C THR A 94 -30.58 5.18 0.58
N ALA A 95 -30.95 4.17 -0.21
CA ALA A 95 -32.25 4.08 -0.85
C ALA A 95 -33.39 4.06 0.18
N ALA A 96 -33.24 3.27 1.24
CA ALA A 96 -34.20 3.21 2.35
C ALA A 96 -34.36 4.58 3.04
N SER A 97 -33.25 5.29 3.28
CA SER A 97 -33.29 6.64 3.88
C SER A 97 -34.05 7.66 3.03
N LEU A 98 -34.06 7.46 1.71
CA LEU A 98 -34.78 8.29 0.74
C LEU A 98 -36.20 7.80 0.45
N ASN A 99 -36.66 6.72 1.07
CA ASN A 99 -37.89 6.00 0.72
C ASN A 99 -37.96 5.59 -0.78
N ILE A 100 -36.81 5.26 -1.37
CA ILE A 100 -36.69 4.77 -2.73
C ILE A 100 -36.65 3.24 -2.70
N SER A 101 -37.54 2.60 -3.45
CA SER A 101 -37.53 1.15 -3.62
C SER A 101 -36.50 0.76 -4.68
N ILE A 102 -35.50 -0.03 -4.31
CA ILE A 102 -34.55 -0.65 -5.26
C ILE A 102 -34.63 -2.17 -5.17
N THR A 103 -34.45 -2.84 -6.30
CA THR A 103 -34.53 -4.30 -6.40
C THR A 103 -33.18 -4.84 -6.82
N ARG A 104 -32.65 -5.83 -6.09
CA ARG A 104 -31.43 -6.55 -6.51
C ARG A 104 -31.72 -7.37 -7.76
N LYS A 105 -30.78 -7.35 -8.71
CA LYS A 105 -30.78 -8.21 -9.88
C LYS A 105 -30.54 -9.67 -9.49
N HIS A 106 -31.07 -10.58 -10.30
CA HIS A 106 -30.81 -12.01 -10.17
C HIS A 106 -29.66 -12.51 -11.06
N GLU A 107 -29.24 -11.70 -12.04
CA GLU A 107 -28.14 -11.99 -12.95
C GLU A 107 -27.39 -10.73 -13.39
N ASP A 108 -26.14 -10.89 -13.84
CA ASP A 108 -25.33 -9.78 -14.36
C ASP A 108 -25.73 -9.48 -15.81
N THR A 109 -26.28 -8.28 -16.04
CA THR A 109 -26.67 -7.82 -17.38
C THR A 109 -25.61 -6.99 -18.09
N VAL A 110 -24.45 -6.77 -17.46
CA VAL A 110 -23.38 -5.94 -18.02
C VAL A 110 -22.52 -6.72 -19.02
N ASP A 111 -22.57 -6.33 -20.29
CA ASP A 111 -21.67 -6.88 -21.31
C ASP A 111 -20.21 -6.48 -21.05
N CYS A 112 -19.38 -7.45 -20.69
CA CYS A 112 -17.94 -7.26 -20.46
C CYS A 112 -17.07 -7.67 -21.66
N SER A 113 -17.66 -8.15 -22.77
CA SER A 113 -16.90 -8.77 -23.88
C SER A 113 -15.89 -7.85 -24.56
N GLN A 114 -16.16 -6.55 -24.58
CA GLN A 114 -15.31 -5.52 -25.18
C GLN A 114 -14.38 -4.83 -24.17
N PHE A 115 -14.41 -5.22 -22.89
CA PHE A 115 -13.59 -4.60 -21.86
C PHE A 115 -12.16 -5.15 -21.91
N THR A 116 -11.18 -4.23 -21.89
CA THR A 116 -9.77 -4.56 -21.75
C THR A 116 -9.16 -3.65 -20.71
N TYR A 117 -8.56 -4.21 -19.65
CA TYR A 117 -7.84 -3.43 -18.64
C TYR A 117 -6.80 -2.51 -19.30
N GLN A 118 -6.76 -1.25 -18.85
CA GLN A 118 -5.58 -0.41 -19.01
C GLN A 118 -4.50 -0.97 -18.08
N ASP A 119 -3.25 -0.96 -18.53
CA ASP A 119 -2.09 -1.48 -17.78
C ASP A 119 -1.91 -0.81 -16.41
N SER A 120 -2.65 -1.25 -15.38
CA SER A 120 -2.25 -1.53 -13.99
C SER A 120 -3.51 -1.80 -13.11
N PRO A 121 -3.62 -2.92 -12.37
CA PRO A 121 -4.87 -3.29 -11.69
C PRO A 121 -4.89 -3.01 -10.18
N ALA A 122 -6.10 -3.07 -9.62
CA ALA A 122 -6.44 -3.14 -8.21
C ALA A 122 -6.78 -4.62 -7.81
N PRO A 123 -6.96 -4.92 -6.50
CA PRO A 123 -6.85 -6.28 -5.95
C PRO A 123 -8.21 -6.91 -5.59
N LEU A 124 -8.26 -8.25 -5.53
CA LEU A 124 -9.33 -8.99 -4.86
C LEU A 124 -8.81 -10.14 -3.99
N GLN A 125 -9.42 -10.19 -2.81
CA GLN A 125 -9.24 -11.09 -1.67
C GLN A 125 -9.83 -12.48 -1.87
N GLY A 126 -9.41 -13.39 -0.99
CA GLY A 126 -10.02 -14.68 -0.66
C GLY A 126 -8.91 -15.72 -0.48
N LEU A 127 -8.80 -16.50 0.58
CA LEU A 127 -9.63 -16.84 1.74
C LEU A 127 -8.69 -17.69 2.62
N LEU A 128 -8.82 -17.71 3.94
CA LEU A 128 -8.63 -18.95 4.72
C LEU A 128 -9.13 -18.77 6.16
N THR A 129 -10.25 -19.43 6.40
CA THR A 129 -10.77 -19.88 7.68
C THR A 129 -9.95 -21.10 8.14
N THR A 130 -9.44 -21.14 9.37
CA THR A 130 -9.46 -22.37 10.22
C THR A 130 -8.94 -22.13 11.66
N SER A 131 -9.83 -22.46 12.62
CA SER A 131 -9.63 -23.25 13.84
C SER A 131 -8.32 -23.10 14.65
N ILE A 132 -8.43 -22.41 15.81
CA ILE A 132 -7.44 -22.40 16.89
C ILE A 132 -7.58 -23.69 17.74
N GLN A 133 -6.50 -24.45 17.88
CA GLN A 133 -6.28 -25.38 18.99
C GLN A 133 -5.13 -24.84 19.86
N GLN A 134 -5.39 -24.68 21.15
CA GLN A 134 -4.38 -24.43 22.19
C GLN A 134 -3.45 -25.64 22.35
N PRO A 135 -2.25 -25.40 22.89
CA PRO A 135 -1.85 -26.18 24.06
C PRO A 135 -1.32 -25.35 25.23
N ASP A 136 -1.42 -25.99 26.39
CA ASP A 136 -1.11 -25.55 27.74
C ASP A 136 0.41 -25.42 28.08
N ALA A 137 0.64 -24.53 29.07
CA ALA A 137 1.53 -24.61 30.24
C ALA A 137 3.06 -24.85 30.13
N CYS A 138 3.85 -23.93 30.72
CA CYS A 138 4.73 -24.06 31.92
C CYS A 138 5.80 -22.96 31.88
N ASP A 139 5.72 -21.89 32.68
CA ASP A 139 6.21 -21.74 34.06
C ASP A 139 7.55 -22.43 34.37
N SER A 140 8.64 -21.64 34.32
CA SER A 140 9.74 -21.73 35.28
C SER A 140 10.55 -20.43 35.24
N SER A 141 10.80 -19.91 36.43
CA SER A 141 11.48 -18.66 36.75
C SER A 141 12.93 -18.93 37.13
N ASP A 142 13.85 -18.08 36.70
CA ASP A 142 14.96 -17.63 37.55
C ASP A 142 15.55 -16.30 37.03
N PRO A 143 15.91 -15.34 37.91
CA PRO A 143 16.31 -13.99 37.50
C PRO A 143 17.83 -13.86 37.44
N GLU A 144 18.42 -13.82 36.24
CA GLU A 144 19.82 -13.41 36.11
C GLU A 144 19.95 -11.88 36.16
N SER A 145 20.80 -11.45 37.07
CA SER A 145 21.15 -10.08 37.40
C SER A 145 21.64 -9.28 36.19
N SER A 146 20.91 -8.20 35.87
CA SER A 146 21.25 -7.22 34.84
C SER A 146 22.61 -6.56 35.10
N LEU A 147 23.53 -6.73 34.13
CA LEU A 147 24.95 -6.39 34.22
C LEU A 147 25.30 -4.90 34.09
N CYS A 148 24.36 -3.95 34.17
CA CYS A 148 24.66 -2.52 34.06
C CYS A 148 23.68 -1.63 34.85
N THR A 149 23.99 -1.35 36.12
CA THR A 149 23.31 -0.30 36.91
C THR A 149 24.26 0.86 37.20
N ALA A 150 24.28 1.86 36.32
CA ALA A 150 24.85 3.16 36.66
C ALA A 150 23.83 3.96 37.47
N GLY A 151 23.90 3.87 38.81
CA GLY A 151 23.11 4.72 39.71
C GLY A 151 21.63 4.34 39.86
N GLY A 152 21.30 3.04 39.76
CA GLY A 152 19.95 2.55 40.03
C GLY A 152 18.91 2.86 38.94
N LYS A 153 19.33 3.29 37.74
CA LYS A 153 18.47 3.44 36.56
C LYS A 153 18.81 2.38 35.51
N VAL A 154 17.78 1.78 34.94
CA VAL A 154 17.87 0.71 33.92
C VAL A 154 18.14 1.36 32.55
N CYS A 155 19.11 0.82 31.81
CA CYS A 155 19.43 1.23 30.44
C CYS A 155 18.25 0.96 29.49
N PHE A 156 18.03 1.82 28.49
CA PHE A 156 16.97 1.68 27.48
C PHE A 156 16.91 0.27 26.84
N TRP A 157 18.06 -0.33 26.54
CA TRP A 157 18.15 -1.69 26.00
C TRP A 157 17.68 -2.75 27.01
N CYS A 158 18.02 -2.61 28.29
CA CYS A 158 17.59 -3.54 29.34
C CYS A 158 16.08 -3.41 29.66
N GLN A 159 15.47 -2.24 29.41
CA GLN A 159 14.03 -2.06 29.57
C GLN A 159 13.23 -2.56 28.36
N ALA A 160 13.81 -2.49 27.15
CA ALA A 160 13.21 -3.06 25.94
C ALA A 160 13.20 -4.60 25.94
N GLU A 161 14.11 -5.23 26.69
CA GLU A 161 14.25 -6.69 26.80
C GLU A 161 13.59 -7.29 28.06
N SER A 162 12.95 -6.51 28.94
CA SER A 162 12.26 -7.05 30.11
C SER A 162 10.93 -7.73 29.75
N PRO A 163 10.67 -8.96 30.23
CA PRO A 163 9.42 -9.70 29.94
C PRO A 163 8.18 -9.17 30.67
N ASP A 164 8.33 -8.16 31.54
CA ASP A 164 7.22 -7.58 32.30
C ASP A 164 6.48 -6.50 31.49
N LYS A 165 5.37 -6.95 30.91
CA LYS A 165 4.32 -6.16 30.26
C LYS A 165 3.90 -4.97 31.12
N VAL A 166 4.27 -3.76 30.69
CA VAL A 166 3.45 -2.57 30.96
C VAL A 166 2.58 -2.33 29.74
N SER A 167 1.39 -2.92 29.78
CA SER A 167 0.30 -2.60 28.88
C SER A 167 -0.16 -1.16 29.12
N VAL A 168 0.43 -0.22 28.40
CA VAL A 168 -0.20 1.09 28.20
C VAL A 168 -1.41 0.83 27.30
N VAL A 169 -2.58 0.78 27.93
CA VAL A 169 -3.88 0.64 27.26
C VAL A 169 -4.09 1.87 26.39
N PHE A 170 -3.65 1.82 25.14
CA PHE A 170 -4.20 2.66 24.09
C PHE A 170 -5.62 2.18 23.86
N LYS A 171 -6.59 3.05 24.15
CA LYS A 171 -7.97 2.84 23.72
C LYS A 171 -7.95 2.74 22.20
N SER A 172 -8.09 1.52 21.70
CA SER A 172 -8.32 1.19 20.30
C SER A 172 -9.62 1.86 19.86
N ASN A 173 -9.53 3.12 19.43
CA ASN A 173 -10.48 3.64 18.46
C ASN A 173 -10.13 2.95 17.15
N THR A 174 -11.01 2.05 16.74
CA THR A 174 -11.00 1.31 15.49
C THR A 174 -10.64 2.25 14.32
N LEU A 175 -9.36 2.27 13.96
CA LEU A 175 -8.85 2.98 12.80
C LEU A 175 -9.52 2.32 11.58
N LYS A 176 -10.39 3.07 10.89
CA LYS A 176 -10.92 2.73 9.56
C LYS A 176 -9.79 2.13 8.73
N VAL A 177 -10.04 0.94 8.17
CA VAL A 177 -9.13 0.20 7.28
C VAL A 177 -8.46 1.20 6.32
N LEU A 178 -7.18 1.49 6.56
CA LEU A 178 -6.43 2.47 5.80
C LEU A 178 -6.28 1.97 4.36
N SER A 179 -6.82 2.72 3.39
CA SER A 179 -6.68 2.50 1.95
C SER A 179 -5.26 2.81 1.45
N GLY A 180 -4.28 2.10 2.01
CA GLY A 180 -2.87 2.18 1.63
C GLY A 180 -2.39 0.92 0.89
N PRO A 181 -1.19 0.94 0.29
CA PRO A 181 -0.58 -0.26 -0.26
C PRO A 181 -0.38 -1.29 0.87
N PRO A 182 -0.62 -2.60 0.64
CA PRO A 182 -0.50 -3.62 1.68
C PRO A 182 0.94 -3.79 2.17
N LEU A 183 1.90 -3.46 1.31
CA LEU A 183 3.34 -3.50 1.62
C LEU A 183 3.97 -2.14 1.38
N LEU A 184 4.90 -1.79 2.26
CA LEU A 184 5.80 -0.67 2.12
C LEU A 184 7.25 -1.17 2.07
N TYR A 185 8.09 -0.45 1.35
CA TYR A 185 9.48 -0.79 1.15
C TYR A 185 10.34 0.40 1.54
N ARG A 186 11.35 0.20 2.37
CA ARG A 186 12.29 1.25 2.77
C ARG A 186 13.69 0.84 2.40
N TRP A 187 14.44 1.76 1.79
CA TRP A 187 15.90 1.65 1.75
C TRP A 187 16.49 2.52 2.85
N TRP A 188 17.60 2.09 3.43
CA TRP A 188 18.31 2.85 4.45
C TRP A 188 19.78 2.45 4.52
N ASN A 189 20.60 3.31 5.10
CA ASN A 189 22.01 3.07 5.45
C ASN A 189 22.41 3.98 6.62
N ALA A 190 23.69 3.97 7.01
CA ALA A 190 24.21 4.79 8.12
C ALA A 190 24.04 6.31 7.92
N ARG A 191 23.77 6.79 6.70
CA ARG A 191 23.51 8.21 6.40
C ARG A 191 22.03 8.58 6.43
N SER A 192 21.15 7.59 6.61
CA SER A 192 19.71 7.84 6.74
C SER A 192 19.43 8.50 8.08
N GLN A 193 18.57 9.52 8.10
CA GLN A 193 18.21 10.21 9.35
C GLN A 193 17.43 9.29 10.29
N GLY A 194 17.56 9.57 11.59
CA GLY A 194 16.89 8.84 12.66
C GLY A 194 17.55 7.51 13.01
N VAL A 195 16.84 6.70 13.80
CA VAL A 195 17.29 5.35 14.14
C VAL A 195 16.85 4.41 13.03
N ASN A 196 17.78 3.65 12.46
CA ASN A 196 17.52 2.68 11.41
C ASN A 196 18.16 1.35 11.80
N ALA A 197 17.34 0.40 12.21
CA ALA A 197 17.73 -0.94 12.60
C ALA A 197 16.81 -1.97 11.93
N GLU A 198 17.24 -3.22 11.85
CA GLU A 198 16.46 -4.30 11.24
C GLU A 198 15.14 -4.56 11.97
N SER A 199 15.08 -4.26 13.27
CA SER A 199 13.91 -4.42 14.13
C SER A 199 13.18 -3.11 14.45
N LYS A 200 13.71 -1.93 14.07
CA LYS A 200 13.06 -0.67 14.43
C LYS A 200 13.51 0.51 13.57
N PHE A 201 12.55 1.37 13.24
CA PHE A 201 12.82 2.70 12.69
C PHE A 201 12.26 3.78 13.59
N VAL A 202 13.01 4.87 13.77
CA VAL A 202 12.54 6.09 14.44
C VAL A 202 12.88 7.28 13.55
N ALA A 203 11.91 8.15 13.28
CA ALA A 203 12.09 9.33 12.45
C ALA A 203 13.13 10.27 13.07
N GLY A 204 13.85 11.01 12.21
CA GLY A 204 14.96 11.86 12.64
C GLY A 204 14.59 12.92 13.69
N LEU A 205 13.35 13.40 13.70
CA LEU A 205 12.90 14.33 14.74
C LEU A 205 12.84 13.66 16.12
N PHE A 206 12.45 12.39 16.21
CA PHE A 206 12.23 11.67 17.47
C PHE A 206 13.40 10.79 17.91
N SER A 207 14.54 10.88 17.22
CA SER A 207 15.73 10.09 17.58
C SER A 207 16.52 10.64 18.76
N ASP A 208 16.25 11.88 19.19
CA ASP A 208 16.84 12.47 20.40
C ASP A 208 16.02 12.07 21.63
N ILE A 209 16.70 11.54 22.67
CA ILE A 209 16.10 11.13 23.94
C ILE A 209 15.41 12.28 24.69
N PHE A 210 15.78 13.53 24.43
CA PHE A 210 15.16 14.70 25.03
C PHE A 210 13.95 15.22 24.24
N GLN A 211 13.75 14.73 23.01
CA GLN A 211 12.64 15.14 22.19
C GLN A 211 11.40 14.31 22.52
N GLU A 212 10.38 14.96 23.08
CA GLU A 212 9.10 14.30 23.34
C GLU A 212 8.41 13.87 22.05
N TYR A 213 7.87 12.65 22.05
CA TYR A 213 7.00 12.17 20.99
C TYR A 213 5.68 12.94 20.99
N PHE A 214 5.21 13.31 19.80
CA PHE A 214 3.89 13.88 19.63
C PHE A 214 3.17 13.23 18.45
N ALA A 215 1.88 12.95 18.64
CA ALA A 215 1.03 12.36 17.62
C ALA A 215 0.70 13.39 16.53
N PRO A 216 0.48 12.97 15.27
CA PRO A 216 0.14 13.90 14.19
C PRO A 216 -1.18 14.64 14.45
N GLU A 217 -2.11 14.07 15.22
CA GLU A 217 -3.37 14.69 15.62
C GLU A 217 -3.19 15.80 16.67
N SER A 218 -2.06 15.84 17.35
CA SER A 218 -1.75 16.87 18.36
C SER A 218 -1.26 18.19 17.77
N ILE A 219 -1.05 18.24 16.45
CA ILE A 219 -0.59 19.43 15.74
C ILE A 219 -1.63 19.89 14.72
N ASN A 220 -1.64 21.19 14.44
CA ASN A 220 -2.50 21.75 13.40
C ASN A 220 -1.97 21.42 12.00
N GLU A 221 -2.83 21.61 10.99
CA GLU A 221 -2.51 21.31 9.59
C GLU A 221 -1.30 22.10 9.08
N ASP A 222 -1.15 23.36 9.47
CA ASP A 222 -0.02 24.20 9.04
C ASP A 222 1.32 23.64 9.52
N LYS A 223 1.39 23.16 10.76
CA LYS A 223 2.59 22.54 11.32
C LYS A 223 2.86 21.18 10.68
N PHE A 224 1.83 20.38 10.41
CA PHE A 224 1.98 19.12 9.70
C PHE A 224 2.50 19.35 8.27
N ARG A 225 1.93 20.33 7.58
CA ARG A 225 2.36 20.79 6.25
C ARG A 225 3.81 21.27 6.26
N TYR A 226 4.21 22.06 7.24
CA TYR A 226 5.60 22.49 7.40
C TYR A 226 6.56 21.29 7.51
N PHE A 227 6.24 20.30 8.34
CA PHE A 227 7.06 19.08 8.43
C PHE A 227 7.11 18.32 7.11
N PHE A 228 5.99 18.23 6.40
CA PHE A 228 5.91 17.54 5.12
C PHE A 228 6.77 18.23 4.06
N GLU A 229 6.59 19.54 3.86
CA GLU A 229 7.31 20.33 2.86
C GLU A 229 8.82 20.22 3.08
N ASN A 230 9.26 20.32 4.33
CA ASN A 230 10.66 20.14 4.70
C ASN A 230 11.16 18.72 4.40
N HIS A 231 10.39 17.68 4.74
CA HIS A 231 10.78 16.28 4.51
C HIS A 231 10.98 15.94 3.03
N VAL A 232 10.05 16.39 2.16
CA VAL A 232 10.12 16.10 0.72
C VAL A 232 11.05 17.03 -0.04
N SER A 233 11.50 18.11 0.61
CA SER A 233 12.51 19.02 0.05
C SER A 233 13.91 18.39 0.09
N ILE A 234 14.87 19.07 -0.55
CA ILE A 234 16.29 18.67 -0.52
C ILE A 234 16.94 19.03 0.83
N GLN A 235 16.23 19.75 1.72
CA GLN A 235 16.78 20.19 3.00
C GLN A 235 16.90 19.00 3.97
N HIS A 236 18.07 18.85 4.57
CA HIS A 236 18.34 17.81 5.58
C HIS A 236 17.89 18.24 6.97
N THR A 237 16.62 18.63 7.12
CA THR A 237 16.03 18.94 8.43
C THR A 237 15.44 17.67 9.04
N PRO A 238 15.69 17.39 10.34
CA PRO A 238 14.98 16.34 11.06
C PRO A 238 13.48 16.49 10.90
N SER A 239 12.81 15.38 10.63
CA SER A 239 11.37 15.35 10.37
C SER A 239 10.71 14.23 11.15
N PRO A 240 9.40 14.33 11.44
CA PRO A 240 8.65 13.26 12.08
C PRO A 240 8.32 12.10 11.14
N PHE A 241 8.79 12.13 9.88
CA PHE A 241 8.45 11.14 8.86
C PHE A 241 9.57 10.16 8.57
N ILE A 242 9.18 8.90 8.34
CA ILE A 242 9.99 7.82 7.81
C ILE A 242 9.52 7.57 6.37
N SER A 243 10.40 7.86 5.41
CA SER A 243 10.15 7.63 3.98
C SER A 243 10.08 6.12 3.67
N THR A 244 9.00 5.72 3.01
CA THR A 244 8.76 4.37 2.50
C THR A 244 8.18 4.43 1.09
N PHE A 245 8.19 3.32 0.37
CA PHE A 245 7.75 3.24 -1.02
C PHE A 245 6.72 2.13 -1.21
N LYS A 246 5.74 2.35 -2.08
CA LYS A 246 4.71 1.33 -2.39
C LYS A 246 5.20 0.19 -3.31
N SER A 247 6.43 0.29 -3.83
CA SER A 247 7.00 -0.72 -4.72
C SER A 247 8.51 -0.84 -4.50
N ALA A 248 9.02 -2.07 -4.67
CA ALA A 248 10.39 -2.41 -4.35
C ALA A 248 11.44 -1.75 -5.29
N LEU A 249 11.07 -1.44 -6.54
CA LEU A 249 12.04 -0.96 -7.53
C LEU A 249 12.71 0.36 -7.13
N ALA A 250 11.97 1.32 -6.57
CA ALA A 250 12.55 2.61 -6.17
C ALA A 250 13.56 2.51 -5.02
N PRO A 251 13.26 1.85 -3.89
CA PRO A 251 14.23 1.67 -2.81
C PRO A 251 15.41 0.78 -3.24
N ILE A 252 15.18 -0.29 -4.02
CA ILE A 252 16.28 -1.12 -4.55
C ILE A 252 17.18 -0.31 -5.51
N HIS A 253 16.60 0.51 -6.39
CA HIS A 253 17.36 1.40 -7.29
C HIS A 253 18.26 2.36 -6.52
N ARG A 254 17.77 2.94 -5.42
CA ARG A 254 18.56 3.82 -4.55
C ARG A 254 19.65 3.06 -3.81
N ALA A 255 19.31 1.94 -3.18
CA ALA A 255 20.28 1.12 -2.44
C ALA A 255 21.42 0.61 -3.33
N LEU A 256 21.14 0.18 -4.57
CA LEU A 256 22.16 -0.25 -5.53
C LEU A 256 23.14 0.85 -5.92
N ARG A 257 22.77 2.12 -5.78
CA ARG A 257 23.61 3.26 -6.16
C ARG A 257 24.39 3.85 -5.01
N GLU A 258 23.86 3.73 -3.81
CA GLU A 258 24.53 4.20 -2.60
C GLU A 258 25.51 3.13 -2.06
N GLU A 259 25.23 1.85 -2.31
CA GLU A 259 26.01 0.61 -2.02
C GLU A 259 26.50 0.42 -0.58
N GLU A 260 27.12 1.41 0.04
CA GLU A 260 27.72 1.35 1.36
C GLU A 260 26.66 1.22 2.45
N GLY A 261 26.66 0.06 3.12
CA GLY A 261 25.76 -0.26 4.23
C GLY A 261 24.27 -0.23 3.86
N ALA A 262 23.94 -0.26 2.56
CA ALA A 262 22.57 -0.10 2.10
C ALA A 262 21.75 -1.39 2.32
N SER A 263 20.61 -1.22 2.97
CA SER A 263 19.67 -2.27 3.31
C SER A 263 18.28 -1.94 2.80
N ILE A 264 17.48 -2.97 2.58
CA ILE A 264 16.08 -2.90 2.18
C ILE A 264 15.25 -3.58 3.26
N SER A 265 14.21 -2.92 3.72
CA SER A 265 13.22 -3.49 4.64
C SER A 265 11.85 -3.54 3.97
N ILE A 266 11.17 -4.67 4.09
CA ILE A 266 9.78 -4.88 3.68
C ILE A 266 8.92 -4.73 4.92
N ILE A 267 7.86 -3.93 4.83
CA ILE A 267 7.03 -3.50 5.96
C ILE A 267 5.57 -3.81 5.63
N ASP A 268 4.88 -4.47 6.57
CA ASP A 268 3.43 -4.66 6.53
C ASP A 268 2.72 -3.38 6.97
N SER A 269 2.02 -2.73 6.05
CA SER A 269 1.35 -1.46 6.36
C SER A 269 0.19 -1.61 7.33
N LYS A 270 -0.41 -2.80 7.44
CA LYS A 270 -1.54 -3.07 8.34
C LYS A 270 -1.11 -3.24 9.79
N ARG A 271 0.17 -3.54 10.02
CA ARG A 271 0.76 -3.74 11.35
C ARG A 271 1.43 -2.47 11.89
N LEU A 272 1.35 -1.35 11.17
CA LEU A 272 1.86 -0.08 11.66
C LEU A 272 1.02 0.44 12.84
N ASN A 273 1.70 0.81 13.92
CA ASN A 273 1.10 1.50 15.07
C ASN A 273 0.71 2.97 14.78
N THR A 274 0.91 3.42 13.55
CA THR A 274 0.66 4.79 13.10
C THR A 274 0.25 4.81 11.62
N ARG A 275 -0.32 5.93 11.17
CA ARG A 275 -0.77 6.08 9.79
C ARG A 275 0.40 6.28 8.83
N ALA A 276 0.31 5.64 7.66
CA ALA A 276 1.10 5.99 6.49
C ALA A 276 0.37 7.06 5.65
N TYR A 277 1.07 8.14 5.32
CA TYR A 277 0.53 9.28 4.56
C TYR A 277 1.03 9.24 3.11
N SER A 278 0.12 9.22 2.14
CA SER A 278 0.48 9.33 0.71
C SER A 278 1.13 10.67 0.44
N ALA A 279 2.37 10.68 -0.05
CA ALA A 279 3.04 11.92 -0.40
C ALA A 279 2.37 12.61 -1.60
N LEU A 280 1.85 11.82 -2.56
CA LEU A 280 1.11 12.34 -3.71
C LEU A 280 -0.12 13.12 -3.28
N ASP A 281 -0.90 12.59 -2.34
CA ASP A 281 -2.16 13.19 -1.92
C ASP A 281 -1.92 14.55 -1.27
N HIS A 282 -0.88 14.64 -0.43
CA HIS A 282 -0.49 15.90 0.21
C HIS A 282 0.10 16.91 -0.79
N MET A 283 0.94 16.45 -1.74
CA MET A 283 1.42 17.28 -2.85
C MET A 283 0.25 17.89 -3.65
N GLN A 284 -0.79 17.09 -3.93
CA GLN A 284 -1.98 17.54 -4.67
C GLN A 284 -2.87 18.45 -3.83
N LYS A 285 -3.17 18.06 -2.59
CA LYS A 285 -4.00 18.81 -1.64
C LYS A 285 -3.49 20.23 -1.46
N TRP A 286 -2.19 20.40 -1.20
CA TRP A 286 -1.60 21.71 -0.97
C TRP A 286 -1.00 22.35 -2.22
N LYS A 287 -1.13 21.71 -3.39
CA LYS A 287 -0.55 22.16 -4.66
C LYS A 287 0.96 22.46 -4.53
N TYR A 288 1.65 21.74 -3.66
CA TYR A 288 3.06 21.95 -3.36
C TYR A 288 3.93 21.44 -4.50
N LYS A 289 5.02 22.15 -4.79
CA LYS A 289 6.02 21.76 -5.78
C LYS A 289 7.40 21.90 -5.17
N VAL A 290 8.14 20.81 -5.12
CA VAL A 290 9.54 20.84 -4.69
C VAL A 290 10.34 21.63 -5.72
N GLU A 291 11.00 22.68 -5.25
CA GLU A 291 11.81 23.56 -6.09
C GLU A 291 12.92 22.76 -6.80
N ASN A 292 13.17 23.10 -8.07
CA ASN A 292 14.20 22.45 -8.90
C ASN A 292 14.07 20.92 -9.03
N SER A 293 12.87 20.38 -8.80
CA SER A 293 12.61 18.95 -8.84
C SER A 293 11.41 18.60 -9.70
N ASN A 294 11.39 17.36 -10.22
CA ASN A 294 10.18 16.77 -10.82
C ASN A 294 9.55 15.74 -9.88
N TYR A 295 9.85 15.83 -8.59
CA TYR A 295 9.24 15.00 -7.57
C TYR A 295 7.75 15.30 -7.48
N ASN A 296 6.94 14.25 -7.40
CA ASN A 296 5.48 14.34 -7.29
C ASN A 296 4.89 13.43 -6.21
N GLY A 297 5.72 12.73 -5.42
CA GLY A 297 5.26 11.83 -4.35
C GLY A 297 4.56 10.54 -4.80
N ALA A 298 4.44 10.25 -6.09
CA ALA A 298 3.55 9.19 -6.60
C ALA A 298 3.86 7.75 -6.10
N GLY A 299 5.09 7.50 -5.64
CA GLY A 299 5.51 6.20 -5.13
C GLY A 299 5.82 6.18 -3.64
N GLU A 300 5.73 7.31 -2.96
CA GLU A 300 6.25 7.49 -1.59
C GLU A 300 5.11 7.63 -0.58
N TYR A 301 5.28 6.95 0.55
CA TYR A 301 4.42 7.01 1.72
C TYR A 301 5.27 7.36 2.93
N LEU A 302 4.77 8.28 3.73
CA LEU A 302 5.47 8.80 4.90
C LEU A 302 4.84 8.20 6.15
N VAL A 303 5.59 7.43 6.91
CA VAL A 303 5.13 6.88 8.20
C VAL A 303 5.54 7.83 9.31
N TRP A 304 4.63 8.15 10.22
CA TRP A 304 4.92 9.09 11.31
C TRP A 304 5.62 8.41 12.48
N GLY A 305 6.66 9.04 13.03
CA GLY A 305 7.18 8.64 14.33
C GLY A 305 8.14 7.46 14.26
N GLN A 306 7.59 6.25 14.29
CA GLN A 306 8.35 5.01 14.37
C GLN A 306 7.68 3.87 13.59
N ILE A 307 8.48 2.86 13.25
CA ILE A 307 8.03 1.56 12.75
C ILE A 307 8.65 0.52 13.66
N ASP A 308 7.82 -0.24 14.36
CA ASP A 308 8.24 -1.27 15.29
C ASP A 308 8.49 -2.60 14.56
N ASP A 309 9.08 -3.56 15.26
CA ASP A 309 9.54 -4.85 14.73
C ASP A 309 8.39 -5.68 14.15
N ASP A 310 7.23 -5.63 14.81
CA ASP A 310 6.01 -6.29 14.41
C ASP A 310 5.55 -5.93 12.98
N ALA A 311 5.82 -4.71 12.52
CA ALA A 311 5.50 -4.29 11.17
C ALA A 311 6.60 -4.63 10.15
N ILE A 312 7.80 -5.02 10.56
CA ILE A 312 8.92 -5.31 9.66
C ILE A 312 8.92 -6.80 9.30
N ILE A 313 8.57 -7.10 8.05
CA ILE A 313 8.49 -8.47 7.53
C ILE A 313 9.87 -9.10 7.42
N CYS A 314 10.81 -8.39 6.80
CA CYS A 314 12.21 -8.78 6.75
C CYS A 314 13.09 -7.59 6.35
N THR A 315 14.39 -7.72 6.62
CA THR A 315 15.43 -6.79 6.16
C THR A 315 16.57 -7.56 5.52
N PHE A 316 17.09 -7.07 4.40
CA PHE A 316 18.25 -7.65 3.73
C PHE A 316 19.19 -6.57 3.19
N LYS A 317 20.49 -6.86 3.17
CA LYS A 317 21.49 -5.96 2.58
C LYS A 317 21.43 -6.02 1.06
N ILE A 318 21.72 -4.89 0.41
CA ILE A 318 21.76 -4.85 -1.06
C ILE A 318 22.88 -5.73 -1.63
N THR A 319 23.97 -5.89 -0.88
CA THR A 319 25.07 -6.80 -1.22
C THR A 319 24.62 -8.26 -1.25
N THR A 320 23.75 -8.67 -0.31
CA THR A 320 23.16 -10.00 -0.29
C THR A 320 22.30 -10.23 -1.53
N LEU A 321 21.45 -9.27 -1.91
CA LEU A 321 20.65 -9.36 -3.14
C LEU A 321 21.53 -9.49 -4.40
N ARG A 322 22.65 -8.75 -4.46
CA ARG A 322 23.62 -8.85 -5.55
C ARG A 322 24.30 -10.21 -5.60
N GLN A 323 24.71 -10.73 -4.45
CA GLN A 323 25.34 -12.05 -4.35
C GLN A 323 24.38 -13.15 -4.80
N ILE A 324 23.15 -13.17 -4.26
CA ILE A 324 22.09 -14.11 -4.67
C ILE A 324 21.90 -14.04 -6.19
N SER A 325 21.81 -12.83 -6.74
CA SER A 325 21.65 -12.62 -8.18
C SER A 325 22.85 -13.19 -8.97
N GLN A 326 24.08 -13.01 -8.52
CA GLN A 326 25.27 -13.52 -9.22
C GLN A 326 25.35 -15.05 -9.19
N GLU A 327 24.98 -15.66 -8.07
CA GLU A 327 25.02 -17.12 -7.86
C GLU A 327 23.85 -17.84 -8.57
N ASN A 328 22.79 -17.13 -8.93
CA ASN A 328 21.57 -17.69 -9.51
C ASN A 328 21.23 -17.03 -10.85
N PRO A 329 21.61 -17.64 -12.00
CA PRO A 329 21.41 -17.05 -13.32
C PRO A 329 19.95 -16.67 -13.66
N SER A 330 18.98 -17.46 -13.24
CA SER A 330 17.55 -17.15 -13.44
C SER A 330 17.11 -15.91 -12.65
N ILE A 331 17.56 -15.80 -11.39
CA ILE A 331 17.31 -14.63 -10.55
C ILE A 331 18.00 -13.39 -11.15
N ASN A 332 19.22 -13.52 -11.66
CA ASN A 332 19.91 -12.43 -12.37
C ASN A 332 19.11 -11.93 -13.57
N GLN A 333 18.62 -12.86 -14.38
CA GLN A 333 17.81 -12.55 -15.56
C GLN A 333 16.52 -11.83 -15.16
N PHE A 334 15.88 -12.27 -14.07
CA PHE A 334 14.67 -11.62 -13.54
C PHE A 334 14.96 -10.20 -13.03
N LEU A 335 15.92 -10.06 -12.11
CA LEU A 335 16.19 -8.81 -11.39
C LEU A 335 16.92 -7.76 -12.22
N GLN A 336 17.68 -8.14 -13.24
CA GLN A 336 18.38 -7.20 -14.13
C GLN A 336 19.17 -6.11 -13.34
N LEU A 337 19.79 -6.46 -12.21
CA LEU A 337 20.31 -5.49 -11.24
C LEU A 337 21.35 -4.54 -11.85
N GLY A 338 22.18 -5.01 -12.79
CA GLY A 338 23.14 -4.16 -13.51
C GLY A 338 22.47 -3.04 -14.31
N ARG A 339 21.30 -3.32 -14.91
CA ARG A 339 20.51 -2.31 -15.63
C ARG A 339 19.83 -1.33 -14.68
N VAL A 340 19.33 -1.83 -13.55
CA VAL A 340 18.75 -0.98 -12.49
C VAL A 340 19.82 -0.03 -11.96
N ALA A 341 20.97 -0.56 -11.51
CA ALA A 341 22.08 0.22 -10.98
C ALA A 341 22.64 1.23 -12.00
N GLY A 342 22.78 0.82 -13.27
CA GLY A 342 23.29 1.67 -14.35
C GLY A 342 22.35 2.82 -14.77
N SER A 343 21.07 2.79 -14.38
CA SER A 343 20.15 3.87 -14.71
C SER A 343 20.32 5.07 -13.78
N ARG A 344 20.51 6.25 -14.35
CA ARG A 344 20.58 7.51 -13.58
C ARG A 344 19.31 7.82 -12.79
N ARG A 345 18.14 7.37 -13.25
CA ARG A 345 16.84 7.66 -12.59
C ARG A 345 15.88 6.48 -12.75
N ASN A 346 15.15 6.15 -11.70
CA ASN A 346 13.99 5.28 -11.80
C ASN A 346 12.81 6.05 -12.42
N ARG A 347 12.75 6.08 -13.76
CA ARG A 347 11.73 6.77 -14.56
C ARG A 347 11.40 5.95 -15.81
N ARG A 348 10.55 6.51 -16.69
CA ARG A 348 10.10 5.90 -17.95
C ARG A 348 11.19 5.13 -18.71
N GLY A 349 12.40 5.69 -18.85
CA GLY A 349 13.51 5.01 -19.54
C GLY A 349 13.93 3.69 -18.89
N LEU A 350 14.08 3.65 -17.56
CA LEU A 350 14.37 2.39 -16.84
C LEU A 350 13.20 1.42 -16.97
N HIS A 351 11.96 1.88 -16.79
CA HIS A 351 10.79 1.01 -16.91
C HIS A 351 10.63 0.39 -18.30
N GLN A 352 10.86 1.16 -19.36
CA GLN A 352 10.85 0.66 -20.74
C GLN A 352 11.96 -0.36 -20.98
N ALA A 353 13.15 -0.10 -20.44
CA ALA A 353 14.27 -1.03 -20.54
C ALA A 353 13.97 -2.34 -19.79
N LEU A 354 13.43 -2.29 -18.57
CA LEU A 354 13.03 -3.50 -17.84
C LEU A 354 11.94 -4.27 -18.59
N ALA A 355 10.91 -3.59 -19.11
CA ALA A 355 9.81 -4.20 -19.84
C ALA A 355 10.26 -4.91 -21.14
N LYS A 356 11.26 -4.36 -21.84
CA LYS A 356 11.78 -4.94 -23.09
C LYS A 356 12.29 -6.38 -22.85
N ASP A 357 13.11 -6.56 -21.83
CA ASP A 357 13.76 -7.84 -21.50
C ASP A 357 13.08 -8.57 -20.34
N ALA A 358 11.88 -8.14 -19.96
CA ALA A 358 11.09 -8.79 -18.93
C ALA A 358 10.70 -10.21 -19.34
N VAL A 359 10.74 -11.10 -18.34
CA VAL A 359 10.23 -12.47 -18.42
C VAL A 359 8.70 -12.46 -18.50
N TYR A 360 8.11 -13.58 -18.89
CA TYR A 360 6.65 -13.75 -18.88
C TYR A 360 6.14 -14.10 -17.48
N LEU A 361 4.90 -13.71 -17.20
CA LEU A 361 4.16 -14.10 -16.01
C LEU A 361 3.74 -15.57 -16.16
N ASP A 362 4.65 -16.47 -15.84
CA ASP A 362 4.47 -17.92 -15.93
C ASP A 362 5.04 -18.64 -14.71
N LYS A 363 4.81 -19.96 -14.66
CA LYS A 363 5.29 -20.82 -13.58
C LYS A 363 6.81 -20.79 -13.39
N LYS A 364 7.59 -20.61 -14.46
CA LYS A 364 9.05 -20.56 -14.38
C LYS A 364 9.53 -19.26 -13.74
N ALA A 365 8.91 -18.14 -14.09
CA ALA A 365 9.13 -16.88 -13.41
C ALA A 365 8.71 -16.98 -11.93
N GLY A 366 7.57 -17.63 -11.65
CA GLY A 366 7.13 -17.94 -10.30
C GLY A 366 8.19 -18.67 -9.48
N ILE A 367 8.70 -19.81 -9.97
CA ILE A 367 9.76 -20.60 -9.31
C ILE A 367 11.01 -19.74 -9.03
N THR A 368 11.36 -18.88 -9.99
CA THR A 368 12.51 -17.98 -9.84
C THR A 368 12.29 -16.97 -8.72
N VAL A 369 11.09 -16.40 -8.62
CA VAL A 369 10.73 -15.45 -7.58
C VAL A 369 10.60 -16.15 -6.22
N GLY A 370 9.92 -17.29 -6.14
CA GLY A 370 9.83 -18.10 -4.91
C GLY A 370 11.19 -18.41 -4.32
N LYS A 371 12.12 -18.90 -5.16
CA LYS A 371 13.51 -19.15 -4.76
C LYS A 371 14.21 -17.90 -4.23
N LEU A 372 14.02 -16.76 -4.91
CA LEU A 372 14.57 -15.49 -4.43
C LEU A 372 14.01 -15.10 -3.06
N LEU A 373 12.70 -15.24 -2.84
CA LEU A 373 12.05 -14.89 -1.58
C LEU A 373 12.53 -15.79 -0.42
N SER A 374 12.69 -17.08 -0.68
CA SER A 374 13.28 -18.04 0.26
C SER A 374 14.72 -17.67 0.63
N LEU A 375 15.56 -17.31 -0.35
CA LEU A 375 16.94 -16.85 -0.12
C LEU A 375 17.03 -15.50 0.60
N LEU A 376 16.00 -14.66 0.51
CA LEU A 376 15.89 -13.39 1.24
C LEU A 376 15.21 -13.55 2.61
N ALA A 377 14.84 -14.78 2.99
CA ALA A 377 14.13 -15.09 4.23
C ALA A 377 12.83 -14.29 4.39
N VAL A 378 12.09 -14.08 3.30
CA VAL A 378 10.73 -13.51 3.36
C VAL A 378 9.81 -14.57 3.97
N PRO A 379 9.10 -14.30 5.08
CA PRO A 379 8.20 -15.28 5.69
C PRO A 379 7.13 -15.78 4.70
N HIS A 380 6.79 -17.07 4.81
CA HIS A 380 5.92 -17.78 3.86
C HIS A 380 4.58 -17.06 3.65
N GLU A 381 3.95 -16.58 4.72
CA GLU A 381 2.68 -15.84 4.67
C GLU A 381 2.69 -14.57 3.79
N TYR A 382 3.87 -14.01 3.49
CA TYR A 382 4.02 -12.81 2.67
C TYR A 382 4.46 -13.08 1.22
N ILE A 383 4.79 -14.33 0.86
CA ILE A 383 5.42 -14.60 -0.45
C ILE A 383 4.48 -14.29 -1.62
N GLY A 384 3.17 -14.47 -1.45
CA GLY A 384 2.17 -14.09 -2.44
C GLY A 384 2.19 -12.58 -2.73
N THR A 385 2.01 -11.76 -1.70
CA THR A 385 1.95 -10.30 -1.85
C THR A 385 3.30 -9.70 -2.28
N VAL A 386 4.42 -10.21 -1.77
CA VAL A 386 5.75 -9.74 -2.15
C VAL A 386 6.06 -10.13 -3.60
N SER A 387 5.80 -11.37 -4.01
CA SER A 387 6.06 -11.84 -5.39
C SER A 387 5.24 -11.06 -6.42
N GLU A 388 3.97 -10.76 -6.12
CA GLU A 388 3.12 -9.91 -6.94
C GLU A 388 3.70 -8.50 -7.10
N GLY A 389 4.07 -7.86 -5.98
CA GLY A 389 4.70 -6.54 -5.98
C GLY A 389 6.01 -6.51 -6.77
N MET A 390 6.80 -7.59 -6.72
CA MET A 390 8.01 -7.75 -7.53
C MET A 390 7.70 -7.88 -9.02
N ALA A 391 6.71 -8.69 -9.39
CA ALA A 391 6.31 -8.86 -10.79
C ALA A 391 5.87 -7.53 -11.43
N TYR A 392 5.08 -6.72 -10.72
CA TYR A 392 4.72 -5.37 -11.17
C TYR A 392 5.94 -4.44 -11.25
N SER A 393 6.79 -4.46 -10.23
CA SER A 393 7.99 -3.61 -10.14
C SER A 393 8.96 -3.87 -11.31
N TRP A 394 9.12 -5.14 -11.70
CA TRP A 394 10.02 -5.58 -12.78
C TRP A 394 9.38 -5.67 -14.16
N ARG A 395 8.12 -5.21 -14.31
CA ARG A 395 7.42 -5.15 -15.60
C ARG A 395 7.30 -6.52 -16.27
N VAL A 396 7.10 -7.57 -15.46
CA VAL A 396 6.87 -8.93 -15.95
C VAL A 396 5.74 -8.92 -16.98
N LYS A 397 5.97 -9.57 -18.13
CA LYS A 397 5.04 -9.57 -19.25
C LYS A 397 3.86 -10.46 -18.93
N THR A 398 2.68 -9.88 -18.79
CA THR A 398 1.44 -10.63 -18.72
C THR A 398 1.13 -11.19 -20.11
N ARG A 399 0.99 -12.51 -20.21
CA ARG A 399 0.23 -13.13 -21.31
C ARG A 399 -1.23 -13.21 -20.87
N ARG A 400 -2.13 -13.73 -21.72
CA ARG A 400 -3.47 -14.19 -21.31
C ARG A 400 -3.45 -15.28 -20.21
N ILE A 401 -2.29 -15.56 -19.60
CA ILE A 401 -2.08 -16.59 -18.58
C ILE A 401 -2.44 -15.96 -17.22
N PRO A 402 -3.37 -16.56 -16.46
CA PRO A 402 -3.74 -16.07 -15.13
C PRO A 402 -2.53 -16.11 -14.17
N TRP A 403 -2.59 -15.26 -13.14
CA TRP A 403 -1.63 -15.27 -12.02
C TRP A 403 -1.45 -16.63 -11.34
N ARG A 404 -2.40 -17.55 -11.50
CA ARG A 404 -2.39 -18.91 -10.93
C ARG A 404 -1.07 -19.65 -11.19
N ASP A 405 -0.61 -19.72 -12.44
CA ASP A 405 0.60 -20.48 -12.78
C ASP A 405 1.83 -19.85 -12.15
N PHE A 406 1.88 -18.52 -12.11
CA PHE A 406 2.95 -17.77 -11.45
C PHE A 406 2.97 -18.06 -9.95
N PHE A 407 1.84 -17.95 -9.25
CA PHE A 407 1.78 -18.22 -7.81
C PHE A 407 2.04 -19.68 -7.46
N GLU A 408 1.54 -20.64 -8.26
CA GLU A 408 1.92 -22.05 -8.11
C GLU A 408 3.45 -22.22 -8.26
N GLY A 409 4.05 -21.50 -9.21
CA GLY A 409 5.50 -21.45 -9.34
C GLY A 409 6.19 -20.85 -8.11
N VAL A 410 5.66 -19.76 -7.55
CA VAL A 410 6.20 -19.12 -6.34
C VAL A 410 6.24 -20.11 -5.18
N GLU A 411 5.14 -20.81 -4.92
CA GLU A 411 5.07 -21.86 -3.89
C GLU A 411 6.05 -23.00 -4.13
N LEU A 412 6.22 -23.45 -5.39
CA LEU A 412 7.17 -24.52 -5.72
C LEU A 412 8.64 -24.11 -5.62
N GLY A 413 8.92 -22.81 -5.79
CA GLY A 413 10.28 -22.29 -5.76
C GLY A 413 10.75 -21.87 -4.37
N TYR A 414 9.81 -21.51 -3.49
CA TYR A 414 10.07 -21.12 -2.12
C TYR A 414 10.47 -22.32 -1.27
#